data_AF-A0A1T4JTV0-F1
#
_entry.id   AF-A0A1T4JTV0-F1
#
_cell.length_a   1.000
_cell.length_b   1.000
_cell.length_c   1.000
_cell.angle_alpha   90.00
_cell.angle_beta   90.00
_cell.angle_gamma   90.00
#
_symmetry.space_group_name_H-M   'P 1'
#
loop_
_entity.id
_entity.type
_entity.pdbx_description
1 polymer ?
#
loop_
_entity_poly.entity_id
_entity_poly.type
_entity_poly.pdbx_seq_one_letter_code
_entity_poly.pdbx_strand_id
1 'polypeptide(L)'
;MKTTLRTDLTIRDICNGFVYNEYEGKGLFGWSGKLTIQPEYQRNYIYNDGKKDVAVIDSLMNEYPIGLLYFVKVAEDKYEVLDGQQRITSIGRYVTNKFAVKDKNGMEQNFGGLDLSIQKKFLDIPLTIYICEGEEQEIKEWFKTINIAGVPLNEQELLNAIYSGQFVTKAKEVFSNSQNANIQKWSAYIKGNVVRQDYLRTALDWVSKGNIDAYMSQHRYDDNINELKTYFDTVIDWINTVFTDVIKEMCGLEWGRLYETYHNNPYNPEEVSKKLHELYDDEFVDNKGICEYILGGCVDTKLLNVRVFDEHTKKVVYNEQTKEATQKGISNCPYCAIGNGAEKTKIWDLKDMDADHITAWSKGGATDISNCQMLCKTHNRAKGNR
;
A
#
# COMPACT_ATOMS: atom_id res chain seq x y z
N MET A 1 -15.63 31.36 3.87
CA MET A 1 -14.29 31.44 3.24
C MET A 1 -14.21 32.61 2.26
N LYS A 2 -13.22 33.49 2.42
CA LYS A 2 -12.88 34.58 1.50
C LYS A 2 -11.73 34.17 0.59
N THR A 3 -11.82 34.48 -0.70
CA THR A 3 -10.75 34.20 -1.68
C THR A 3 -10.31 35.47 -2.39
N THR A 4 -9.02 35.58 -2.69
CA THR A 4 -8.43 36.69 -3.45
C THR A 4 -7.51 36.13 -4.53
N LEU A 5 -7.81 36.45 -5.80
CA LEU A 5 -6.95 36.05 -6.92
C LEU A 5 -5.75 36.99 -7.02
N ARG A 6 -4.55 36.40 -7.17
CA ARG A 6 -3.27 37.07 -7.41
C ARG A 6 -2.68 36.54 -8.71
N THR A 7 -2.36 37.45 -9.62
CA THR A 7 -1.67 37.18 -10.89
C THR A 7 -0.45 38.07 -11.08
N ASP A 8 -0.13 38.87 -10.06
CA ASP A 8 1.01 39.78 -9.98
C ASP A 8 2.26 39.11 -9.39
N LEU A 9 2.13 37.93 -8.78
CA LEU A 9 3.23 37.17 -8.21
C LEU A 9 3.88 36.28 -9.27
N THR A 10 5.20 36.32 -9.35
CA THR A 10 5.99 35.54 -10.31
C THR A 10 6.68 34.34 -9.68
N ILE A 11 7.31 33.49 -10.49
CA ILE A 11 8.22 32.45 -10.01
C ILE A 11 9.33 33.05 -9.14
N ARG A 12 9.89 34.20 -9.55
CA ARG A 12 10.90 34.92 -8.78
C ARG A 12 10.43 35.22 -7.37
N ASP A 13 9.21 35.72 -7.22
CA ASP A 13 8.66 36.10 -5.93
C ASP A 13 8.47 34.87 -5.04
N ILE A 14 7.81 33.83 -5.56
CA ILE A 14 7.52 32.61 -4.79
C ILE A 14 8.79 31.84 -4.42
N CYS A 15 9.78 31.79 -5.31
CA CYS A 15 11.05 31.11 -5.05
C CYS A 15 12.10 31.98 -4.33
N ASN A 16 11.81 33.26 -4.06
CA ASN A 16 12.73 34.08 -3.30
C ASN A 16 12.92 33.51 -1.89
N GLY A 17 14.18 33.28 -1.48
CA GLY A 17 14.48 32.61 -0.22
C GLY A 17 13.98 31.16 -0.15
N PHE A 18 13.85 30.47 -1.30
CA PHE A 18 13.44 29.06 -1.34
C PHE A 18 14.41 28.19 -0.52
N VAL A 19 13.85 27.40 0.39
CA VAL A 19 14.61 26.44 1.20
C VAL A 19 14.08 25.04 0.95
N TYR A 20 14.98 24.13 0.57
CA TYR A 20 14.68 22.71 0.42
C TYR A 20 15.58 21.89 1.34
N ASN A 21 14.96 21.05 2.16
CA ASN A 21 15.66 20.08 2.98
C ASN A 21 15.85 18.80 2.17
N GLU A 22 17.07 18.55 1.69
CA GLU A 22 17.41 17.33 0.95
C GLU A 22 17.24 16.07 1.79
N TYR A 23 17.56 16.15 3.08
CA TYR A 23 17.48 15.01 3.99
C TYR A 23 16.03 14.55 4.19
N GLU A 24 15.11 15.50 4.31
CA GLU A 24 13.67 15.24 4.49
C GLU A 24 12.90 15.17 3.16
N GLY A 25 13.53 15.53 2.04
CA GLY A 25 12.84 15.69 0.75
C GLY A 25 11.72 16.75 0.79
N LYS A 26 11.91 17.83 1.56
CA LYS A 26 10.83 18.76 1.94
C LYS A 26 11.11 20.20 1.48
N GLY A 27 10.14 20.81 0.80
CA GLY A 27 10.15 22.25 0.54
C GLY A 27 9.71 23.00 1.80
N LEU A 28 10.62 23.72 2.44
CA LEU A 28 10.35 24.37 3.72
C LEU A 28 9.68 25.73 3.51
N PHE A 29 10.40 26.68 2.91
CA PHE A 29 9.98 28.07 2.84
C PHE A 29 10.19 28.64 1.43
N GLY A 30 9.41 29.68 1.12
CA GLY A 30 9.54 30.51 -0.07
C GLY A 30 8.99 31.91 0.20
N TRP A 31 8.92 32.74 -0.84
CA TRP A 31 8.41 34.10 -0.77
C TRP A 31 9.03 34.92 0.37
N SER A 32 10.36 34.89 0.47
CA SER A 32 11.14 35.55 1.52
C SER A 32 10.73 35.15 2.94
N GLY A 33 10.35 33.89 3.15
CA GLY A 33 9.88 33.36 4.43
C GLY A 33 8.43 33.72 4.76
N LYS A 34 7.67 34.29 3.81
CA LYS A 34 6.22 34.50 3.94
C LYS A 34 5.43 33.23 3.65
N LEU A 35 5.95 32.33 2.81
CA LEU A 35 5.26 31.11 2.40
C LEU A 35 5.90 29.87 3.03
N THR A 36 5.12 29.09 3.78
CA THR A 36 5.44 27.70 4.11
C THR A 36 4.99 26.81 2.96
N ILE A 37 5.95 26.17 2.28
CA ILE A 37 5.68 25.42 1.04
C ILE A 37 5.07 24.05 1.33
N GLN A 38 5.60 23.35 2.33
CA GLN A 38 5.07 22.08 2.79
C GLN A 38 4.74 22.16 4.29
N PRO A 39 3.55 22.70 4.63
CA PRO A 39 2.98 22.60 5.97
C PRO A 39 2.90 21.16 6.47
N GLU A 40 2.81 20.96 7.78
CA GLU A 40 2.85 19.63 8.41
C GLU A 40 1.72 18.71 7.94
N TYR A 41 0.55 19.28 7.65
CA TYR A 41 -0.63 18.55 7.17
C TYR A 41 -0.53 18.08 5.72
N GLN A 42 0.43 18.61 4.94
CA GLN A 42 0.60 18.21 3.55
C GLN A 42 1.35 16.87 3.42
N ARG A 43 1.11 16.18 2.30
CA ARG A 43 1.82 14.94 1.96
C ARG A 43 3.28 15.19 1.62
N ASN A 44 4.08 14.14 1.62
CA ASN A 44 5.48 14.21 1.21
C ASN A 44 5.60 14.65 -0.27
N TYR A 45 6.77 15.19 -0.64
CA TYR A 45 7.05 15.49 -2.03
C TYR A 45 7.24 14.18 -2.82
N ILE A 46 6.37 13.96 -3.81
CA ILE A 46 6.32 12.71 -4.60
C ILE A 46 6.64 12.91 -6.09
N TYR A 47 6.95 14.14 -6.52
CA TYR A 47 7.32 14.43 -7.90
C TYR A 47 8.80 14.22 -8.19
N ASN A 48 9.61 13.82 -7.19
CA ASN A 48 11.03 13.50 -7.34
C ASN A 48 11.29 12.17 -8.08
N ASP A 49 10.52 11.87 -9.13
CA ASP A 49 10.65 10.66 -9.94
C ASP A 49 11.42 10.89 -11.25
N GLY A 50 11.92 12.13 -11.47
CA GLY A 50 12.60 12.55 -12.69
C GLY A 50 11.68 12.66 -13.90
N LYS A 51 10.36 12.60 -13.69
CA LYS A 51 9.35 12.68 -14.76
C LYS A 51 8.37 13.81 -14.49
N LYS A 52 7.74 13.83 -13.31
CA LYS A 52 6.68 14.80 -12.99
C LYS A 52 7.25 16.17 -12.68
N ASP A 53 8.36 16.23 -11.95
CA ASP A 53 9.07 17.49 -11.72
C ASP A 53 9.61 18.08 -13.01
N VAL A 54 10.19 17.27 -13.88
CA VAL A 54 10.59 17.65 -15.24
C VAL A 54 9.40 18.19 -16.05
N ALA A 55 8.25 17.50 -16.05
CA ALA A 55 7.06 17.92 -16.77
C ALA A 55 6.51 19.29 -16.30
N VAL A 56 6.65 19.63 -15.01
CA VAL A 56 6.29 20.96 -14.50
C VAL A 56 7.18 22.03 -15.11
N ILE A 57 8.50 21.79 -15.17
CA ILE A 57 9.45 22.74 -15.76
C ILE A 57 9.23 22.84 -17.28
N ASP A 58 9.03 21.73 -17.97
CA ASP A 58 8.74 21.71 -19.41
C ASP A 58 7.49 22.52 -19.74
N SER A 59 6.43 22.40 -18.92
CA SER A 59 5.21 23.17 -19.10
C SER A 59 5.48 24.67 -19.01
N LEU A 60 6.24 25.10 -17.99
CA LEU A 60 6.62 26.51 -17.82
C LEU A 60 7.51 27.04 -18.93
N MET A 61 8.48 26.25 -19.38
CA MET A 61 9.37 26.62 -20.50
C MET A 61 8.62 26.78 -21.82
N ASN A 62 7.49 26.07 -21.99
CA ASN A 62 6.60 26.21 -23.15
C ASN A 62 5.43 27.18 -22.91
N GLU A 63 5.46 27.97 -21.83
CA GLU A 63 4.41 28.94 -21.46
C GLU A 63 3.02 28.31 -21.25
N TYR A 64 2.97 27.01 -20.94
CA TYR A 64 1.74 26.32 -20.60
C TYR A 64 1.35 26.58 -19.13
N PRO A 65 0.05 26.74 -18.84
CA PRO A 65 -0.40 26.98 -17.48
C PRO A 65 -0.17 25.73 -16.63
N ILE A 66 0.52 25.89 -15.50
CA ILE A 66 0.75 24.81 -14.53
C ILE A 66 -0.45 24.56 -13.61
N GLY A 67 -1.61 25.15 -13.90
CA GLY A 67 -2.82 25.11 -13.09
C GLY A 67 -2.82 26.12 -11.94
N LEU A 68 -4.00 26.34 -11.37
CA LEU A 68 -4.22 27.20 -10.21
C LEU A 68 -3.44 26.70 -8.99
N LEU A 69 -2.89 27.62 -8.22
CA LEU A 69 -2.29 27.38 -6.92
C LEU A 69 -3.19 27.97 -5.84
N TYR A 70 -3.28 27.31 -4.68
CA TYR A 70 -4.09 27.79 -3.56
C TYR A 70 -3.20 27.94 -2.33
N PHE A 71 -3.20 29.13 -1.74
CA PHE A 71 -2.55 29.42 -0.46
C PHE A 71 -3.61 29.74 0.57
N VAL A 72 -3.34 29.41 1.83
CA VAL A 72 -4.12 29.89 2.97
C VAL A 72 -3.32 30.95 3.71
N LYS A 73 -3.96 32.07 4.05
CA LYS A 73 -3.36 33.09 4.91
C LYS A 73 -3.56 32.68 6.37
N VAL A 74 -2.47 32.45 7.09
CA VAL A 74 -2.50 31.98 8.49
C VAL A 74 -2.19 33.09 9.49
N ALA A 75 -1.49 34.15 9.06
CA ALA A 75 -1.31 35.38 9.83
C ALA A 75 -1.02 36.55 8.89
N GLU A 76 -0.76 37.73 9.46
CA GLU A 76 -0.28 38.87 8.68
C GLU A 76 1.04 38.51 7.98
N ASP A 77 1.07 38.64 6.65
CA ASP A 77 2.21 38.29 5.81
C ASP A 77 2.72 36.84 5.94
N LYS A 78 1.88 35.92 6.42
CA LYS A 78 2.19 34.49 6.53
C LYS A 78 1.16 33.64 5.81
N TYR A 79 1.67 32.75 4.96
CA TYR A 79 0.89 31.93 4.06
C TYR A 79 1.39 30.49 4.09
N GLU A 80 0.48 29.57 3.83
CA GLU A 80 0.75 28.14 3.72
C GLU A 80 0.18 27.60 2.43
N VAL A 81 0.87 26.68 1.77
CA VAL A 81 0.35 26.06 0.55
C VAL A 81 -0.80 25.12 0.90
N LEU A 82 -1.96 25.37 0.29
CA LEU A 82 -3.14 24.51 0.35
C LEU A 82 -3.19 23.54 -0.84
N ASP A 83 -2.85 24.02 -2.04
CA ASP A 83 -2.68 23.24 -3.25
C ASP A 83 -1.47 23.69 -4.06
N GLY A 84 -0.87 22.74 -4.78
CA GLY A 84 0.25 23.03 -5.68
C GLY A 84 1.62 22.91 -5.04
N GLN A 85 1.70 22.35 -3.84
CA GLN A 85 2.95 22.04 -3.14
C GLN A 85 3.95 21.32 -4.05
N GLN A 86 3.50 20.27 -4.77
CA GLN A 86 4.37 19.49 -5.65
C GLN A 86 4.96 20.37 -6.76
N ARG A 87 4.13 21.21 -7.40
CA ARG A 87 4.55 22.13 -8.47
C ARG A 87 5.54 23.17 -7.96
N ILE A 88 5.23 23.82 -6.85
CA ILE A 88 6.09 24.87 -6.25
C ILE A 88 7.43 24.28 -5.82
N THR A 89 7.44 23.10 -5.21
CA THR A 89 8.69 22.41 -4.84
C THR A 89 9.51 22.03 -6.07
N SER A 90 8.89 21.54 -7.16
CA SER A 90 9.61 21.26 -8.41
C SER A 90 10.26 22.52 -8.99
N ILE A 91 9.52 23.64 -9.03
CA ILE A 91 10.05 24.93 -9.50
C ILE A 91 11.21 25.40 -8.64
N GLY A 92 11.03 25.41 -7.31
CA GLY A 92 12.07 25.80 -6.35
C GLY A 92 13.34 24.95 -6.47
N ARG A 93 13.20 23.63 -6.60
CA ARG A 93 14.32 22.71 -6.83
C ARG A 93 15.05 23.01 -8.14
N TYR A 94 14.32 23.32 -9.21
CA TYR A 94 14.94 23.62 -10.50
C TYR A 94 15.73 24.94 -10.45
N VAL A 95 15.13 26.02 -9.95
CA VAL A 95 15.81 27.34 -9.86
C VAL A 95 17.01 27.34 -8.92
N THR A 96 17.08 26.37 -8.00
CA THR A 96 18.22 26.15 -7.11
C THR A 96 19.18 25.05 -7.58
N ASN A 97 19.11 24.66 -8.86
CA ASN A 97 20.00 23.69 -9.51
C ASN A 97 20.02 22.29 -8.86
N LYS A 98 18.89 21.85 -8.28
CA LYS A 98 18.78 20.51 -7.68
C LYS A 98 18.57 19.39 -8.69
N PHE A 99 18.15 19.72 -9.91
CA PHE A 99 18.03 18.78 -11.02
C PHE A 99 18.07 19.52 -12.37
N ALA A 100 18.36 18.76 -13.43
CA ALA A 100 18.42 19.24 -14.81
C ALA A 100 17.16 18.84 -15.60
N VAL A 101 16.83 19.61 -16.63
CA VAL A 101 15.76 19.33 -17.58
C VAL A 101 16.35 19.26 -18.99
N LYS A 102 15.82 18.39 -19.84
CA LYS A 102 16.30 18.25 -21.21
C LYS A 102 15.77 19.39 -22.08
N ASP A 103 16.65 20.01 -22.85
CA ASP A 103 16.27 20.98 -23.85
C ASP A 103 15.67 20.30 -25.11
N LYS A 104 15.29 21.11 -26.10
CA LYS A 104 14.73 20.63 -27.38
C LYS A 104 15.67 19.71 -28.18
N ASN A 105 16.97 19.73 -27.87
CA ASN A 105 17.99 18.89 -28.50
C ASN A 105 18.32 17.64 -27.65
N GLY A 106 17.62 17.44 -26.53
CA GLY A 106 17.84 16.34 -25.61
C GLY A 106 19.04 16.52 -24.68
N MET A 107 19.66 17.71 -24.63
CA MET A 107 20.78 18.02 -23.73
C MET A 107 20.25 18.42 -22.36
N GLU A 108 20.85 17.87 -21.30
CA GLU A 108 20.48 18.20 -19.93
C GLU A 108 21.00 19.59 -19.54
N GLN A 109 20.09 20.45 -19.08
CA GLN A 109 20.36 21.82 -18.67
C GLN A 109 19.83 22.07 -17.25
N ASN A 110 20.73 22.48 -16.37
CA ASN A 110 20.36 23.06 -15.08
C ASN A 110 19.97 24.53 -15.27
N PHE A 111 19.15 25.08 -14.36
CA PHE A 111 18.69 26.46 -14.45
C PHE A 111 19.84 27.48 -14.57
N GLY A 112 20.90 27.32 -13.78
CA GLY A 112 22.07 28.19 -13.79
C GLY A 112 22.95 28.05 -15.04
N GLY A 113 22.77 26.98 -15.83
CA GLY A 113 23.44 26.77 -17.12
C GLY A 113 22.73 27.45 -18.30
N LEU A 114 21.51 27.93 -18.11
CA LEU A 114 20.74 28.62 -19.16
C LEU A 114 21.29 30.03 -19.42
N ASP A 115 21.06 30.56 -20.62
CA ASP A 115 21.33 31.96 -20.92
C ASP A 115 20.57 32.89 -19.96
N LEU A 116 21.19 34.00 -19.56
CA LEU A 116 20.61 34.96 -18.60
C LEU A 116 19.24 35.50 -19.07
N SER A 117 19.03 35.64 -20.38
CA SER A 117 17.75 36.05 -20.95
C SER A 117 16.65 35.00 -20.72
N ILE A 118 16.97 33.72 -20.86
CA ILE A 118 16.05 32.60 -20.62
C ILE A 118 15.77 32.47 -19.12
N GLN A 119 16.81 32.56 -18.27
CA GLN A 119 16.63 32.56 -16.82
C GLN A 119 15.70 33.68 -16.37
N LYS A 120 15.91 34.90 -16.89
CA LYS A 120 15.04 36.05 -16.58
C LYS A 120 13.61 35.79 -17.03
N LYS A 121 13.41 35.33 -18.27
CA LYS A 121 12.07 35.01 -18.80
C LYS A 121 11.35 33.98 -17.95
N PHE A 122 12.04 32.92 -17.52
CA PHE A 122 11.47 31.87 -16.67
C PHE A 122 11.06 32.42 -15.28
N LEU A 123 11.94 33.17 -14.63
CA LEU A 123 11.67 33.73 -13.30
C LEU A 123 10.53 34.75 -13.31
N ASP A 124 10.33 35.46 -14.42
CA ASP A 124 9.30 36.49 -14.56
C ASP A 124 7.93 35.91 -15.00
N ILE A 125 7.79 34.58 -15.13
CA ILE A 125 6.50 33.93 -15.42
C ILE A 125 5.52 34.22 -14.26
N PRO A 126 4.34 34.81 -14.54
CA PRO A 126 3.32 35.05 -13.52
C PRO A 126 2.62 33.74 -13.13
N LEU A 127 2.33 33.61 -11.84
CA LEU A 127 1.61 32.47 -11.27
C LEU A 127 0.16 32.88 -10.97
N THR A 128 -0.78 31.97 -11.21
CA THR A 128 -2.19 32.18 -10.89
C THR A 128 -2.49 31.58 -9.51
N ILE A 129 -2.62 32.44 -8.50
CA ILE A 129 -2.70 32.03 -7.09
C ILE A 129 -3.99 32.56 -6.46
N TYR A 130 -4.80 31.68 -5.86
CA TYR A 130 -5.84 32.09 -4.92
C TYR A 130 -5.29 32.10 -3.50
N ILE A 131 -5.41 33.24 -2.83
CA ILE A 131 -5.20 33.36 -1.39
C ILE A 131 -6.56 33.20 -0.69
N CYS A 132 -6.67 32.19 0.15
CA CYS A 132 -7.84 31.84 0.94
C CYS A 132 -7.69 32.31 2.38
N GLU A 133 -8.76 32.83 2.96
CA GLU A 133 -8.84 33.26 4.36
C GLU A 133 -10.20 32.79 4.90
N GLY A 134 -10.22 32.09 6.03
CA GLY A 134 -11.44 31.50 6.58
C GLY A 134 -11.17 30.74 7.86
N GLU A 135 -12.22 30.16 8.42
CA GLU A 135 -12.08 29.29 9.60
C GLU A 135 -11.42 27.96 9.23
N GLU A 136 -10.78 27.30 10.20
CA GLU A 136 -10.07 26.03 9.99
C GLU A 136 -10.95 24.96 9.33
N GLN A 137 -12.23 24.89 9.73
CA GLN A 137 -13.20 23.95 9.16
C GLN A 137 -13.46 24.21 7.68
N GLU A 138 -13.64 25.47 7.29
CA GLU A 138 -13.88 25.85 5.89
C GLU A 138 -12.64 25.54 5.02
N ILE A 139 -11.44 25.81 5.54
CA ILE A 139 -10.18 25.50 4.86
C ILE A 139 -10.03 23.99 4.65
N LYS A 140 -10.41 23.16 5.64
CA LYS A 140 -10.39 21.70 5.54
C LYS A 140 -11.38 21.15 4.51
N GLU A 141 -12.61 21.67 4.49
CA GLU A 141 -13.62 21.27 3.50
C GLU A 141 -13.20 21.67 2.09
N TRP A 142 -12.62 22.87 1.95
CA TRP A 142 -12.03 23.30 0.70
C TRP A 142 -10.88 22.39 0.27
N PHE A 143 -9.96 22.05 1.18
CA PHE A 143 -8.86 21.12 0.94
C PHE A 143 -9.35 19.77 0.40
N LYS A 144 -10.43 19.22 0.95
CA LYS A 144 -11.06 17.99 0.43
C LYS A 144 -11.55 18.17 -1.01
N THR A 145 -12.15 19.32 -1.31
CA THR A 145 -12.75 19.64 -2.63
C THR A 145 -11.69 19.82 -3.72
N ILE A 146 -10.60 20.54 -3.43
CA ILE A 146 -9.56 20.82 -4.43
C ILE A 146 -8.69 19.59 -4.77
N ASN A 147 -8.48 18.68 -3.82
CA ASN A 147 -7.64 17.49 -4.02
C ASN A 147 -8.32 16.39 -4.86
N ILE A 148 -9.50 16.65 -5.42
CA ILE A 148 -10.18 15.77 -6.37
C ILE A 148 -9.45 15.75 -7.74
N ALA A 149 -8.80 16.85 -8.12
CA ALA A 149 -8.09 16.96 -9.40
C ALA A 149 -6.59 16.61 -9.22
N GLY A 150 -6.10 15.60 -9.96
CA GLY A 150 -4.69 15.19 -9.96
C GLY A 150 -4.46 13.82 -9.33
N VAL A 151 -3.30 13.61 -8.69
CA VAL A 151 -3.04 12.39 -7.92
C VAL A 151 -3.75 12.51 -6.56
N PRO A 152 -4.84 11.76 -6.33
CA PRO A 152 -5.63 11.92 -5.11
C PRO A 152 -4.81 11.61 -3.87
N LEU A 153 -5.19 12.26 -2.76
CA LEU A 153 -4.70 11.88 -1.44
C LEU A 153 -5.23 10.48 -1.12
N ASN A 154 -4.40 9.63 -0.52
CA ASN A 154 -4.94 8.42 0.10
C ASN A 154 -5.63 8.79 1.42
N GLU A 155 -6.35 7.81 1.99
CA GLU A 155 -7.11 8.00 3.22
C GLU A 155 -6.25 8.53 4.38
N GLN A 156 -5.04 7.97 4.56
CA GLN A 156 -4.15 8.40 5.64
C GLN A 156 -3.60 9.82 5.44
N GLU A 157 -3.28 10.21 4.20
CA GLU A 157 -2.86 11.56 3.86
C GLU A 157 -3.97 12.57 4.17
N LEU A 158 -5.24 12.19 3.94
CA LEU A 158 -6.40 13.01 4.30
C LEU A 158 -6.58 13.11 5.82
N LEU A 159 -6.51 11.99 6.54
CA LEU A 159 -6.66 11.97 8.00
C LEU A 159 -5.56 12.79 8.69
N ASN A 160 -4.32 12.69 8.21
CA ASN A 160 -3.20 13.51 8.69
C ASN A 160 -3.44 15.01 8.48
N ALA A 161 -4.17 15.38 7.44
CA ALA A 161 -4.52 16.78 7.22
C ALA A 161 -5.66 17.26 8.14
N ILE A 162 -6.64 16.40 8.42
CA ILE A 162 -7.77 16.70 9.31
C ILE A 162 -7.28 16.81 10.77
N TYR A 163 -6.45 15.88 11.21
CA TYR A 163 -5.96 15.76 12.59
C TYR A 163 -4.54 16.32 12.76
N SER A 164 -4.17 17.29 11.93
CA SER A 164 -2.87 17.95 12.02
C SER A 164 -2.60 18.49 13.42
N GLY A 165 -1.35 18.35 13.87
CA GLY A 165 -0.91 18.64 15.22
C GLY A 165 0.38 17.91 15.57
N GLN A 166 0.86 18.13 16.80
CA GLN A 166 2.15 17.63 17.28
C GLN A 166 2.26 16.10 17.21
N PHE A 167 1.18 15.39 17.52
CA PHE A 167 1.11 13.93 17.43
C PHE A 167 1.40 13.42 16.01
N VAL A 168 0.68 13.95 15.00
CA VAL A 168 0.86 13.54 13.60
C VAL A 168 2.26 13.87 13.11
N THR A 169 2.80 15.03 13.48
CA THR A 169 4.16 15.43 13.12
C THR A 169 5.19 14.41 13.64
N LYS A 170 5.14 14.07 14.92
CA LYS A 170 6.02 13.05 15.51
C LYS A 170 5.80 11.67 14.91
N ALA A 171 4.56 11.29 14.61
CA ALA A 171 4.24 10.01 13.99
C ALA A 171 4.84 9.92 12.58
N LYS A 172 4.79 11.00 11.80
CA LYS A 172 5.39 11.08 10.46
C LYS A 172 6.92 11.02 10.50
N GLU A 173 7.57 11.64 11.49
CA GLU A 173 9.03 11.58 11.67
C GLU A 173 9.55 10.14 11.81
N VAL A 174 8.74 9.25 12.40
CA VAL A 174 9.07 7.83 12.55
C VAL A 174 8.59 7.00 11.36
N PHE A 175 7.30 7.04 11.06
CA PHE A 175 6.64 6.09 10.15
C PHE A 175 6.50 6.57 8.71
N SER A 176 6.83 7.83 8.42
CA SER A 176 6.78 8.41 7.06
C SER A 176 8.14 8.96 6.58
N ASN A 177 9.20 8.65 7.31
CA ASN A 177 10.57 9.05 6.99
C ASN A 177 11.28 7.93 6.21
N SER A 178 11.50 8.14 4.91
CA SER A 178 12.15 7.15 4.02
C SER A 178 13.61 6.82 4.36
N GLN A 179 14.25 7.58 5.24
CA GLN A 179 15.61 7.33 5.73
C GLN A 179 15.63 6.55 7.07
N ASN A 180 14.48 6.15 7.59
CA ASN A 180 14.40 5.36 8.81
C ASN A 180 15.08 3.99 8.61
N ALA A 181 16.06 3.68 9.47
CA ALA A 181 16.85 2.44 9.41
C ALA A 181 16.00 1.15 9.48
N ASN A 182 14.79 1.23 10.05
CA ASN A 182 13.90 0.08 10.17
C ASN A 182 13.06 -0.20 8.93
N ILE A 183 13.07 0.66 7.90
CA ILE A 183 12.21 0.48 6.71
C ILE A 183 12.44 -0.88 6.04
N GLN A 184 13.70 -1.30 5.92
CA GLN A 184 14.03 -2.58 5.31
C GLN A 184 13.39 -3.74 6.09
N LYS A 185 13.50 -3.71 7.43
CA LYS A 185 12.85 -4.69 8.33
C LYS A 185 11.33 -4.66 8.16
N TRP A 186 10.73 -3.48 8.25
CA TRP A 186 9.28 -3.31 8.17
C TRP A 186 8.72 -3.72 6.80
N SER A 187 9.45 -3.53 5.71
CA SER A 187 9.02 -3.91 4.35
C SER A 187 8.81 -5.41 4.14
N ALA A 188 9.42 -6.24 5.00
CA ALA A 188 9.20 -7.68 5.00
C ALA A 188 7.79 -8.07 5.49
N TYR A 189 7.17 -7.24 6.32
CA TYR A 189 5.89 -7.54 6.98
C TYR A 189 4.76 -6.63 6.51
N ILE A 190 5.09 -5.39 6.15
CA ILE A 190 4.12 -4.36 5.81
C ILE A 190 4.21 -4.06 4.32
N LYS A 191 3.11 -4.29 3.62
CA LYS A 191 2.97 -3.91 2.22
C LYS A 191 2.60 -2.44 2.11
N GLY A 192 3.50 -1.63 1.55
CA GLY A 192 3.20 -0.22 1.30
C GLY A 192 4.42 0.61 0.93
N ASN A 193 4.19 1.91 0.77
CA ASN A 193 5.19 2.92 0.51
C ASN A 193 5.24 3.90 1.69
N VAL A 194 6.42 4.02 2.31
CA VAL A 194 6.68 4.93 3.44
C VAL A 194 6.37 6.40 3.09
N VAL A 195 6.66 6.82 1.86
CA VAL A 195 6.39 8.19 1.39
C VAL A 195 4.89 8.45 1.25
N ARG A 196 4.11 7.40 0.94
CA ARG A 196 2.63 7.42 0.92
C ARG A 196 2.01 7.14 2.29
N GLN A 197 2.81 7.10 3.35
CA GLN A 197 2.36 6.99 4.75
C GLN A 197 1.68 5.65 5.05
N ASP A 198 1.91 4.60 4.25
CA ASP A 198 1.28 3.29 4.45
C ASP A 198 1.72 2.62 5.75
N TYR A 199 2.93 2.93 6.23
CA TYR A 199 3.47 2.38 7.46
C TYR A 199 2.86 3.07 8.68
N LEU A 200 2.67 4.39 8.59
CA LEU A 200 1.93 5.15 9.60
C LEU A 200 0.47 4.67 9.67
N ARG A 201 -0.17 4.46 8.51
CA ARG A 201 -1.51 3.88 8.44
C ARG A 201 -1.57 2.52 9.13
N THR A 202 -0.58 1.65 8.88
CA THR A 202 -0.51 0.32 9.48
C THR A 202 -0.31 0.39 11.00
N ALA A 203 0.57 1.28 11.48
CA ALA A 203 0.77 1.48 12.92
C ALA A 203 -0.50 1.98 13.61
N LEU A 204 -1.18 2.95 13.00
CA LEU A 204 -2.45 3.49 13.50
C LEU A 204 -3.57 2.45 13.48
N ASP A 205 -3.68 1.67 12.40
CA ASP A 205 -4.64 0.58 12.25
C ASP A 205 -4.48 -0.44 13.38
N TRP A 206 -3.24 -0.83 13.67
CA TRP A 206 -2.92 -1.80 14.70
C TRP A 206 -3.28 -1.32 16.10
N VAL A 207 -2.82 -0.12 16.51
CA VAL A 207 -3.09 0.39 17.87
C VAL A 207 -4.57 0.72 18.08
N SER A 208 -5.26 1.18 17.03
CA SER A 208 -6.69 1.55 17.09
C SER A 208 -7.65 0.41 16.78
N LYS A 209 -7.12 -0.77 16.41
CA LYS A 209 -7.90 -1.94 15.97
C LYS A 209 -8.87 -1.60 14.83
N GLY A 210 -8.37 -0.84 13.86
CA GLY A 210 -9.12 -0.36 12.70
C GLY A 210 -9.85 0.98 12.87
N ASN A 211 -9.85 1.59 14.06
CA ASN A 211 -10.53 2.87 14.34
C ASN A 211 -9.60 4.09 14.24
N ILE A 212 -8.89 4.22 13.10
CA ILE A 212 -7.83 5.22 12.91
C ILE A 212 -8.32 6.65 13.16
N ASP A 213 -9.48 7.01 12.59
CA ASP A 213 -10.04 8.37 12.67
C ASP A 213 -10.29 8.80 14.13
N ALA A 214 -10.95 7.95 14.91
CA ALA A 214 -11.24 8.21 16.32
C ALA A 214 -9.95 8.31 17.15
N TYR A 215 -8.99 7.41 16.91
CA TYR A 215 -7.69 7.42 17.59
C TYR A 215 -6.94 8.73 17.31
N MET A 216 -6.82 9.12 16.03
CA MET A 216 -6.14 10.36 15.66
C MET A 216 -6.82 11.62 16.22
N SER A 217 -8.16 11.62 16.29
CA SER A 217 -8.93 12.72 16.88
C SER A 217 -8.64 12.88 18.38
N GLN A 218 -8.61 11.76 19.11
CA GLN A 218 -8.33 11.74 20.55
C GLN A 218 -6.90 12.19 20.88
N HIS A 219 -5.93 11.74 20.09
CA HIS A 219 -4.50 11.99 20.34
C HIS A 219 -3.96 13.26 19.64
N ARG A 220 -4.83 14.06 18.99
CA ARG A 220 -4.41 15.21 18.16
C ARG A 220 -3.44 16.17 18.85
N TYR A 221 -3.65 16.40 20.14
CA TYR A 221 -2.89 17.36 20.95
C TYR A 221 -1.77 16.72 21.77
N ASP A 222 -1.57 15.41 21.64
CA ASP A 222 -0.52 14.72 22.37
C ASP A 222 0.86 15.17 21.87
N ASP A 223 1.77 15.34 22.82
CA ASP A 223 3.13 15.78 22.56
C ASP A 223 4.09 14.61 22.28
N ASN A 224 3.60 13.37 22.22
CA ASN A 224 4.40 12.17 22.01
C ASN A 224 3.58 11.09 21.29
N ILE A 225 4.26 10.04 20.83
CA ILE A 225 3.64 8.90 20.12
C ILE A 225 3.96 7.57 20.80
N ASN A 226 4.20 7.60 22.12
CA ASN A 226 4.76 6.45 22.83
C ASN A 226 3.86 5.22 22.71
N GLU A 227 2.56 5.36 22.88
CA GLU A 227 1.59 4.27 22.72
C GLU A 227 1.64 3.68 21.30
N LEU A 228 1.47 4.52 20.27
CA LEU A 228 1.54 4.12 18.86
C LEU A 228 2.83 3.37 18.55
N LYS A 229 3.97 3.91 18.98
CA LYS A 229 5.28 3.33 18.72
C LYS A 229 5.49 2.02 19.49
N THR A 230 5.16 1.99 20.78
CA THR A 230 5.31 0.80 21.62
C THR A 230 4.44 -0.35 21.11
N TYR A 231 3.19 -0.07 20.74
CA TYR A 231 2.31 -1.10 20.19
C TYR A 231 2.88 -1.66 18.87
N PHE A 232 3.25 -0.79 17.95
CA PHE A 232 3.84 -1.19 16.67
C PHE A 232 5.11 -2.03 16.86
N ASP A 233 6.04 -1.58 17.69
CA ASP A 233 7.28 -2.30 17.98
C ASP A 233 6.98 -3.67 18.62
N THR A 234 5.99 -3.75 19.52
CA THR A 234 5.59 -5.00 20.16
C THR A 234 5.07 -6.03 19.14
N VAL A 235 4.26 -5.60 18.17
CA VAL A 235 3.78 -6.49 17.10
C VAL A 235 4.95 -6.98 16.25
N ILE A 236 5.84 -6.06 15.83
CA ILE A 236 7.02 -6.42 15.03
C ILE A 236 7.94 -7.39 15.78
N ASP A 237 8.23 -7.11 17.04
CA ASP A 237 9.13 -7.93 17.86
C ASP A 237 8.53 -9.31 18.16
N TRP A 238 7.22 -9.40 18.36
CA TRP A 238 6.53 -10.69 18.42
C TRP A 238 6.71 -11.51 17.14
N ILE A 239 6.52 -10.89 15.96
CA ILE A 239 6.72 -11.59 14.68
C ILE A 239 8.15 -12.14 14.58
N ASN A 240 9.18 -11.33 14.87
CA ASN A 240 10.58 -11.78 14.78
C ASN A 240 10.95 -12.82 15.84
N THR A 241 10.24 -12.83 16.97
CA THR A 241 10.46 -13.83 18.02
C THR A 241 9.85 -15.17 17.62
N VAL A 242 8.66 -15.16 17.02
CA VAL A 242 7.97 -16.38 16.60
C VAL A 242 8.57 -16.96 15.32
N PHE A 243 8.88 -16.12 14.34
CA PHE A 243 9.39 -16.51 13.03
C PHE A 243 10.85 -16.06 12.86
N THR A 244 11.78 -17.00 12.95
CA THR A 244 13.21 -16.74 12.68
C THR A 244 13.51 -16.58 11.19
N ASP A 245 12.65 -17.13 10.34
CA ASP A 245 12.78 -17.10 8.89
C ASP A 245 11.73 -16.16 8.28
N VAL A 246 12.16 -15.37 7.30
CA VAL A 246 11.31 -14.37 6.63
C VAL A 246 11.00 -14.84 5.22
N ILE A 247 9.73 -15.14 4.96
CA ILE A 247 9.22 -15.50 3.62
C ILE A 247 8.48 -14.32 2.98
N LYS A 248 8.34 -14.37 1.66
CA LYS A 248 7.72 -13.28 0.87
C LYS A 248 6.26 -13.03 1.26
N GLU A 249 5.53 -14.09 1.60
CA GLU A 249 4.09 -14.09 1.91
C GLU A 249 3.78 -13.47 3.27
N MET A 250 4.79 -13.21 4.11
CA MET A 250 4.63 -12.43 5.33
C MET A 250 4.33 -10.96 5.06
N CYS A 251 4.70 -10.44 3.88
CA CYS A 251 4.47 -9.06 3.51
C CYS A 251 2.98 -8.82 3.21
N GLY A 252 2.33 -8.02 4.06
CA GLY A 252 0.93 -7.62 3.90
C GLY A 252 -0.09 -8.54 4.58
N LEU A 253 0.33 -9.47 5.44
CA LEU A 253 -0.58 -10.17 6.34
C LEU A 253 -1.20 -9.18 7.35
N GLU A 254 -2.36 -9.55 7.90
CA GLU A 254 -3.07 -8.77 8.92
C GLU A 254 -2.40 -8.93 10.30
N TRP A 255 -1.13 -8.56 10.40
CA TRP A 255 -0.30 -8.78 11.59
C TRP A 255 -0.89 -8.20 12.87
N GLY A 256 -1.59 -7.07 12.82
CA GLY A 256 -2.31 -6.53 13.97
C GLY A 256 -3.41 -7.49 14.48
N ARG A 257 -4.23 -8.05 13.59
CA ARG A 257 -5.24 -9.07 13.95
C ARG A 257 -4.58 -10.36 14.44
N LEU A 258 -3.54 -10.82 13.75
CA LEU A 258 -2.82 -12.04 14.10
C LEU A 258 -2.18 -11.90 15.49
N TYR A 259 -1.57 -10.76 15.79
CA TYR A 259 -1.05 -10.45 17.11
C TYR A 259 -2.17 -10.56 18.15
N GLU A 260 -3.26 -9.79 18.01
CA GLU A 260 -4.38 -9.82 18.95
C GLU A 260 -4.96 -11.22 19.17
N THR A 261 -4.95 -12.07 18.15
CA THR A 261 -5.50 -13.43 18.20
C THR A 261 -4.54 -14.43 18.87
N TYR A 262 -3.24 -14.32 18.60
CA TYR A 262 -2.29 -15.41 18.83
C TYR A 262 -1.12 -15.08 19.78
N HIS A 263 -0.91 -13.82 20.18
CA HIS A 263 0.29 -13.42 20.94
C HIS A 263 0.43 -14.06 22.33
N ASN A 264 -0.67 -14.54 22.93
CA ASN A 264 -0.64 -15.22 24.23
C ASN A 264 -0.29 -16.72 24.14
N ASN A 265 -0.14 -17.25 22.91
CA ASN A 265 0.27 -18.63 22.72
C ASN A 265 1.80 -18.74 22.86
N PRO A 266 2.31 -19.76 23.56
CA PRO A 266 3.74 -20.05 23.57
C PRO A 266 4.16 -20.69 22.25
N TYR A 267 5.27 -20.21 21.68
CA TYR A 267 5.87 -20.76 20.46
C TYR A 267 7.31 -21.18 20.73
N ASN A 268 7.72 -22.32 20.18
CA ASN A 268 9.13 -22.68 20.02
C ASN A 268 9.59 -22.24 18.61
N PRO A 269 10.48 -21.24 18.49
CA PRO A 269 10.88 -20.72 17.18
C PRO A 269 11.53 -21.76 16.27
N GLU A 270 12.24 -22.76 16.83
CA GLU A 270 12.85 -23.85 16.05
C GLU A 270 11.77 -24.77 15.44
N GLU A 271 10.70 -25.05 16.18
CA GLU A 271 9.58 -25.85 15.67
C GLU A 271 8.76 -25.08 14.64
N VAL A 272 8.55 -23.78 14.86
CA VAL A 272 7.89 -22.88 13.90
C VAL A 272 8.67 -22.83 12.59
N SER A 273 9.98 -22.62 12.65
CA SER A 273 10.88 -22.61 11.48
C SER A 273 10.82 -23.93 10.71
N LYS A 274 10.97 -25.06 11.43
CA LYS A 274 10.87 -26.39 10.82
C LYS A 274 9.53 -26.59 10.10
N LYS A 275 8.42 -26.20 10.74
CA LYS A 275 7.08 -26.37 10.17
C LYS A 275 6.83 -25.43 9.00
N LEU A 276 7.37 -24.21 9.06
CA LEU A 276 7.34 -23.26 7.97
C LEU A 276 8.02 -23.84 6.74
N HIS A 277 9.26 -24.36 6.87
CA HIS A 277 9.96 -25.00 5.77
C HIS A 277 9.24 -26.23 5.22
N GLU A 278 8.73 -27.10 6.10
CA GLU A 278 7.95 -28.28 5.70
C GLU A 278 6.76 -27.92 4.79
N LEU A 279 6.01 -26.87 5.15
CA LEU A 279 4.83 -26.44 4.40
C LEU A 279 5.17 -25.57 3.18
N TYR A 280 6.24 -24.80 3.25
CA TYR A 280 6.65 -23.88 2.20
C TYR A 280 7.34 -24.60 1.02
N ASP A 281 8.02 -25.71 1.31
CA ASP A 281 8.67 -26.55 0.30
C ASP A 281 7.72 -27.62 -0.27
N ASP A 282 6.49 -27.72 0.24
CA ASP A 282 5.47 -28.65 -0.25
C ASP A 282 4.82 -28.11 -1.54
N GLU A 283 5.05 -28.79 -2.67
CA GLU A 283 4.51 -28.42 -3.99
C GLU A 283 2.98 -28.38 -4.05
N PHE A 284 2.30 -29.03 -3.10
CA PHE A 284 0.84 -29.09 -3.02
C PHE A 284 0.24 -28.03 -2.09
N VAL A 285 1.03 -27.29 -1.32
CA VAL A 285 0.53 -26.25 -0.40
C VAL A 285 0.69 -24.88 -1.04
N ASP A 286 -0.37 -24.08 -1.10
CA ASP A 286 -0.24 -22.64 -1.41
C ASP A 286 0.39 -21.94 -0.21
N ASN A 287 1.40 -21.10 -0.47
CA ASN A 287 2.15 -20.41 0.58
C ASN A 287 1.30 -19.41 1.39
N LYS A 288 0.10 -19.08 0.89
CA LYS A 288 -0.87 -18.23 1.58
C LYS A 288 -1.47 -18.96 2.77
N GLY A 289 -1.48 -18.28 3.92
CA GLY A 289 -2.10 -18.80 5.14
C GLY A 289 -1.21 -19.72 5.97
N ILE A 290 -0.02 -20.11 5.49
CA ILE A 290 0.95 -20.93 6.26
C ILE A 290 1.26 -20.29 7.62
N CYS A 291 1.56 -18.99 7.65
CA CYS A 291 1.90 -18.29 8.89
C CYS A 291 0.76 -18.36 9.91
N GLU A 292 -0.48 -18.09 9.49
CA GLU A 292 -1.64 -18.13 10.38
C GLU A 292 -1.96 -19.57 10.82
N TYR A 293 -1.81 -20.55 9.92
CA TYR A 293 -1.98 -21.96 10.25
C TYR A 293 -1.02 -22.42 11.36
N ILE A 294 0.25 -22.03 11.25
CA ILE A 294 1.26 -22.33 12.27
C ILE A 294 0.94 -21.60 13.58
N LEU A 295 0.58 -20.32 13.52
CA LEU A 295 0.18 -19.55 14.70
C LEU A 295 -1.03 -20.17 15.42
N GLY A 296 -1.99 -20.72 14.66
CA GLY A 296 -3.14 -21.46 15.16
C GLY A 296 -2.83 -22.88 15.66
N GLY A 297 -1.56 -23.24 15.81
CA GLY A 297 -1.14 -24.55 16.31
C GLY A 297 -1.32 -25.69 15.31
N CYS A 298 -1.33 -25.39 14.01
CA CYS A 298 -1.55 -26.36 12.93
C CYS A 298 -2.90 -27.10 13.02
N VAL A 299 -3.95 -26.41 13.46
CA VAL A 299 -5.29 -27.01 13.64
C VAL A 299 -6.24 -26.68 12.50
N ASP A 300 -6.42 -25.39 12.17
CA ASP A 300 -7.36 -24.98 11.12
C ASP A 300 -6.74 -25.13 9.74
N THR A 301 -6.77 -26.37 9.26
CA THR A 301 -6.29 -26.75 7.94
C THR A 301 -6.82 -25.83 6.86
N LYS A 302 -8.07 -25.33 6.91
CA LYS A 302 -8.65 -24.47 5.85
C LYS A 302 -7.81 -23.24 5.48
N LEU A 303 -6.91 -22.80 6.35
CA LEU A 303 -5.94 -21.72 6.10
C LEU A 303 -4.89 -22.10 5.04
N LEU A 304 -4.53 -23.38 4.91
CA LEU A 304 -3.67 -23.86 3.84
C LEU A 304 -4.52 -24.17 2.61
N ASN A 305 -4.27 -23.43 1.54
CA ASN A 305 -4.96 -23.66 0.28
C ASN A 305 -4.20 -24.74 -0.51
N VAL A 306 -4.62 -26.00 -0.39
CA VAL A 306 -3.91 -27.13 -1.01
C VAL A 306 -4.32 -27.27 -2.48
N ARG A 307 -3.32 -27.19 -3.37
CA ARG A 307 -3.49 -27.29 -4.82
C ARG A 307 -3.53 -28.75 -5.26
N VAL A 308 -4.52 -28.99 -6.11
CA VAL A 308 -4.91 -30.17 -6.91
C VAL A 308 -3.82 -31.25 -7.11
N PHE A 309 -4.26 -32.52 -7.06
CA PHE A 309 -3.48 -33.70 -7.51
C PHE A 309 -2.78 -33.48 -8.86
N ASP A 310 -1.59 -34.07 -9.04
CA ASP A 310 -0.86 -34.00 -10.31
C ASP A 310 -1.57 -34.76 -11.45
N GLU A 311 -1.25 -34.42 -12.71
CA GLU A 311 -1.90 -35.01 -13.89
C GLU A 311 -1.68 -36.53 -14.05
N HIS A 312 -0.60 -37.08 -13.49
CA HIS A 312 -0.38 -38.53 -13.49
C HIS A 312 -1.36 -39.21 -12.53
N THR A 313 -1.44 -38.72 -11.29
CA THR A 313 -2.39 -39.19 -10.27
C THR A 313 -3.83 -39.12 -10.79
N LYS A 314 -4.23 -38.01 -11.41
CA LYS A 314 -5.58 -37.88 -12.03
C LYS A 314 -5.85 -38.97 -13.05
N LYS A 315 -4.90 -39.24 -13.95
CA LYS A 315 -5.05 -40.25 -15.00
C LYS A 315 -5.13 -41.66 -14.43
N VAL A 316 -4.29 -41.99 -13.45
CA VAL A 316 -4.30 -43.31 -12.81
C VAL A 316 -5.66 -43.57 -12.15
N VAL A 317 -6.11 -42.65 -11.29
CA VAL A 317 -7.38 -42.77 -10.56
C VAL A 317 -8.58 -42.76 -11.50
N TYR A 318 -8.57 -41.92 -12.55
CA TYR A 318 -9.59 -41.94 -13.59
C TYR A 318 -9.72 -43.30 -14.27
N ASN A 319 -8.60 -43.90 -14.66
CA ASN A 319 -8.60 -45.19 -15.36
C ASN A 319 -9.12 -46.31 -14.45
N GLU A 320 -8.71 -46.32 -13.18
CA GLU A 320 -9.19 -47.29 -12.19
C GLU A 320 -10.68 -47.15 -11.92
N GLN A 321 -11.16 -45.94 -11.59
CA GLN A 321 -12.59 -45.67 -11.37
C GLN A 321 -13.44 -45.99 -12.59
N THR A 322 -12.96 -45.64 -13.79
CA THR A 322 -13.71 -45.89 -15.03
C THR A 322 -13.81 -47.38 -15.34
N LYS A 323 -12.72 -48.13 -15.12
CA LYS A 323 -12.72 -49.59 -15.31
C LYS A 323 -13.68 -50.28 -14.34
N GLU A 324 -13.65 -49.92 -13.06
CA GLU A 324 -14.55 -50.47 -12.04
C GLU A 324 -16.01 -50.11 -12.32
N ALA A 325 -16.28 -48.85 -12.65
CA ALA A 325 -17.62 -48.36 -12.96
C ALA A 325 -18.23 -49.06 -14.18
N THR A 326 -17.44 -49.26 -15.23
CA THR A 326 -17.85 -49.98 -16.44
C THR A 326 -18.21 -51.44 -16.13
N GLN A 327 -17.42 -52.12 -15.29
CA GLN A 327 -17.71 -53.50 -14.88
C GLN A 327 -19.01 -53.62 -14.07
N LYS A 328 -19.30 -52.62 -13.24
CA LYS A 328 -20.51 -52.60 -12.39
C LYS A 328 -21.73 -51.98 -13.08
N GLY A 329 -21.58 -51.43 -14.28
CA GLY A 329 -22.64 -50.72 -14.98
C GLY A 329 -23.11 -49.44 -14.29
N ILE A 330 -22.21 -48.74 -13.60
CA ILE A 330 -22.49 -47.48 -12.87
C ILE A 330 -21.63 -46.34 -13.42
N SER A 331 -21.87 -45.12 -12.95
CA SER A 331 -21.05 -43.95 -13.31
C SER A 331 -19.64 -44.01 -12.70
N ASN A 332 -18.64 -43.52 -13.43
CA ASN A 332 -17.29 -43.31 -12.91
C ASN A 332 -17.18 -42.10 -11.97
N CYS A 333 -18.27 -41.34 -11.76
CA CYS A 333 -18.40 -40.38 -10.67
C CYS A 333 -19.21 -41.02 -9.51
N PRO A 334 -18.62 -41.16 -8.30
CA PRO A 334 -19.28 -41.79 -7.14
C PRO A 334 -20.63 -41.17 -6.77
N TYR A 335 -20.75 -39.83 -6.87
CA TYR A 335 -22.00 -39.11 -6.58
C TYR A 335 -23.09 -39.33 -7.64
N CYS A 336 -22.70 -39.48 -8.91
CA CYS A 336 -23.65 -39.87 -9.96
C CYS A 336 -24.15 -41.30 -9.71
N ALA A 337 -23.25 -42.24 -9.35
CA ALA A 337 -23.58 -43.65 -9.15
C ALA A 337 -24.61 -43.91 -8.05
N ILE A 338 -24.65 -43.08 -7.01
CA ILE A 338 -25.65 -43.15 -5.91
C ILE A 338 -26.92 -42.35 -6.19
N GLY A 339 -26.95 -41.52 -7.23
CA GLY A 339 -28.09 -40.69 -7.59
C GLY A 339 -29.24 -41.47 -8.23
N ASN A 340 -30.40 -40.81 -8.33
CA ASN A 340 -31.61 -41.34 -8.97
C ASN A 340 -31.85 -40.79 -10.40
N GLY A 341 -30.89 -40.05 -10.95
CA GLY A 341 -30.97 -39.40 -12.26
C GLY A 341 -30.48 -40.27 -13.42
N ALA A 342 -30.56 -39.73 -14.64
CA ALA A 342 -30.08 -40.38 -15.86
C ALA A 342 -28.55 -40.57 -15.88
N GLU A 343 -27.84 -39.84 -15.04
CA GLU A 343 -26.38 -39.85 -14.92
C GLU A 343 -25.85 -41.06 -14.13
N LYS A 344 -26.73 -41.86 -13.52
CA LYS A 344 -26.35 -42.98 -12.64
C LYS A 344 -25.41 -43.99 -13.28
N THR A 345 -25.55 -44.20 -14.59
CA THR A 345 -24.75 -45.14 -15.39
C THR A 345 -23.83 -44.43 -16.38
N LYS A 346 -23.76 -43.09 -16.34
CA LYS A 346 -22.99 -42.30 -17.30
C LYS A 346 -21.49 -42.40 -16.99
N ILE A 347 -20.71 -42.79 -18.00
CA ILE A 347 -19.25 -42.70 -17.97
C ILE A 347 -18.84 -41.32 -18.51
N TRP A 348 -18.18 -40.52 -17.68
CA TRP A 348 -17.68 -39.20 -18.03
C TRP A 348 -16.27 -39.31 -18.62
N ASP A 349 -15.99 -38.52 -19.65
CA ASP A 349 -14.63 -38.36 -20.17
C ASP A 349 -13.74 -37.65 -19.15
N LEU A 350 -12.43 -37.93 -19.14
CA LEU A 350 -11.46 -37.28 -18.26
C LEU A 350 -11.56 -35.74 -18.31
N LYS A 351 -11.78 -35.16 -19.49
CA LYS A 351 -11.93 -33.70 -19.68
C LYS A 351 -13.14 -33.11 -18.96
N ASP A 352 -14.13 -33.93 -18.61
CA ASP A 352 -15.38 -33.55 -17.95
C ASP A 352 -15.40 -33.94 -16.46
N MET A 353 -14.24 -34.37 -15.95
CA MET A 353 -14.02 -34.71 -14.57
C MET A 353 -12.89 -33.87 -13.96
N ASP A 354 -12.96 -33.68 -12.66
CA ASP A 354 -11.93 -33.02 -11.85
C ASP A 354 -11.59 -33.93 -10.67
N ALA A 355 -10.31 -34.02 -10.33
CA ALA A 355 -9.87 -34.74 -9.14
C ALA A 355 -10.24 -33.97 -7.88
N ASP A 356 -10.57 -34.72 -6.84
CA ASP A 356 -11.00 -34.21 -5.55
C ASP A 356 -10.61 -35.20 -4.46
N HIS A 357 -10.52 -34.73 -3.22
CA HIS A 357 -10.16 -35.60 -2.11
C HIS A 357 -11.36 -36.45 -1.65
N ILE A 358 -11.11 -37.71 -1.28
CA ILE A 358 -12.10 -38.58 -0.64
C ILE A 358 -12.44 -38.02 0.74
N THR A 359 -11.42 -37.91 1.59
CA THR A 359 -11.44 -37.15 2.82
C THR A 359 -10.91 -35.77 2.51
N ALA A 360 -11.76 -34.74 2.69
CA ALA A 360 -11.34 -33.36 2.48
C ALA A 360 -10.05 -33.07 3.24
N TRP A 361 -9.12 -32.37 2.60
CA TRP A 361 -7.86 -32.00 3.24
C TRP A 361 -8.10 -31.13 4.49
N SER A 362 -9.18 -30.32 4.50
CA SER A 362 -9.70 -29.60 5.67
C SER A 362 -10.15 -30.49 6.87
N LYS A 363 -10.17 -31.81 6.68
CA LYS A 363 -10.45 -32.82 7.71
C LYS A 363 -9.26 -33.76 7.93
N GLY A 364 -8.06 -33.35 7.50
CA GLY A 364 -6.81 -34.10 7.65
C GLY A 364 -6.56 -35.17 6.57
N GLY A 365 -7.27 -35.13 5.44
CA GLY A 365 -7.00 -36.04 4.32
C GLY A 365 -5.74 -35.65 3.54
N ALA A 366 -4.80 -36.57 3.35
CA ALA A 366 -3.55 -36.31 2.60
C ALA A 366 -3.80 -36.09 1.09
N THR A 367 -2.91 -35.35 0.41
CA THR A 367 -2.94 -35.20 -1.06
C THR A 367 -2.08 -36.27 -1.70
N ASP A 368 -2.57 -37.51 -1.66
CA ASP A 368 -1.94 -38.65 -2.30
C ASP A 368 -2.97 -39.46 -3.11
N ILE A 369 -2.47 -40.40 -3.90
CA ILE A 369 -3.30 -41.24 -4.77
C ILE A 369 -4.39 -42.01 -4.02
N SER A 370 -4.16 -42.39 -2.75
CA SER A 370 -5.11 -43.15 -1.94
C SER A 370 -6.30 -42.32 -1.47
N ASN A 371 -6.14 -41.00 -1.43
CA ASN A 371 -7.18 -40.06 -1.07
C ASN A 371 -7.72 -39.28 -2.29
N CYS A 372 -7.33 -39.64 -3.50
CA CYS A 372 -7.81 -39.02 -4.74
C CYS A 372 -9.05 -39.75 -5.28
N GLN A 373 -10.07 -38.99 -5.70
CA GLN A 373 -11.19 -39.47 -6.49
C GLN A 373 -11.51 -38.53 -7.64
N MET A 374 -12.01 -39.06 -8.76
CA MET A 374 -12.51 -38.29 -9.88
C MET A 374 -14.01 -38.03 -9.74
N LEU A 375 -14.40 -36.76 -9.80
CA LEU A 375 -15.80 -36.31 -9.80
C LEU A 375 -16.14 -35.64 -11.13
N CYS A 376 -17.38 -35.77 -11.62
CA CYS A 376 -17.81 -34.94 -12.74
C CYS A 376 -17.78 -33.46 -12.33
N LYS A 377 -17.51 -32.56 -13.28
CA LYS A 377 -17.41 -31.11 -13.01
C LYS A 377 -18.58 -30.54 -12.20
N THR A 378 -19.80 -31.03 -12.45
CA THR A 378 -21.00 -30.61 -11.72
C THR A 378 -20.92 -30.96 -10.24
N HIS A 379 -20.57 -32.21 -9.91
CA HIS A 379 -20.46 -32.65 -8.51
C HIS A 379 -19.24 -32.06 -7.81
N ASN A 380 -18.11 -31.90 -8.51
CA ASN A 380 -16.94 -31.24 -7.92
C ASN A 380 -17.26 -29.78 -7.53
N ARG A 381 -17.88 -29.03 -8.46
CA ARG A 381 -18.32 -27.64 -8.20
C ARG A 381 -19.37 -27.55 -7.08
N ALA A 382 -20.28 -28.51 -7.00
CA ALA A 382 -21.30 -28.55 -5.95
C ALA A 382 -20.73 -28.85 -4.56
N LYS A 383 -19.57 -29.51 -4.47
CA LYS A 383 -18.92 -29.86 -3.19
C LYS A 383 -18.27 -28.66 -2.50
N GLY A 384 -18.10 -27.53 -3.19
CA GLY A 384 -17.85 -26.23 -2.56
C GLY A 384 -16.47 -26.04 -1.94
N ASN A 385 -15.44 -26.78 -2.37
CA ASN A 385 -14.05 -26.47 -2.00
C ASN A 385 -13.54 -25.34 -2.91
N ARG A 386 -13.73 -24.09 -2.47
CA ARG A 386 -12.95 -22.93 -2.92
C ARG A 386 -11.98 -22.54 -1.83
#